data_AF-A0A7C5VDV1-F1
#
_entry.id   AF-A0A7C5VDV1-F1
#
_cell.length_a   1.000
_cell.length_b   1.000
_cell.length_c   1.000
_cell.angle_alpha   90.00
_cell.angle_beta   90.00
_cell.angle_gamma   90.00
#
_symmetry.space_group_name_H-M   'P 1'
#
loop_
_entity.id
_entity.type
_entity.pdbx_description
1 polymer ?
#
loop_
_entity_poly.entity_id
_entity_poly.type
_entity_poly.pdbx_seq_one_letter_code
_entity_poly.pdbx_strand_id
1 'polypeptide(L)' 'MLARARELGITATFKPVKRTGDAWSGILAEAEEGCAMIVMGRGDDEGDFFWRVAVEVARRSRVPVLLVP' A
#
# COMPACT_ATOMS: atom_id res chain seq x y z
N MET A 1 14.99 -1.67 -2.69
CA MET A 1 14.31 -1.65 -1.37
C MET A 1 14.30 -2.99 -0.65
N LEU A 2 13.84 -4.10 -1.25
CA LEU A 2 13.81 -5.42 -0.57
C LEU A 2 15.18 -5.89 -0.06
N ALA A 3 16.23 -5.79 -0.87
CA ALA A 3 17.60 -6.14 -0.46
C ALA A 3 18.05 -5.29 0.75
N ARG A 4 17.79 -3.97 0.69
CA ARG A 4 18.10 -3.04 1.77
C ARG A 4 17.35 -3.33 3.08
N ALA A 5 16.08 -3.72 3.01
CA ALA A 5 15.32 -4.11 4.18
C ALA A 5 15.92 -5.37 4.84
N ARG A 6 16.32 -6.35 4.03
CA ARG A 6 16.97 -7.58 4.52
C ARG A 6 18.33 -7.32 5.15
N GLU A 7 19.14 -6.41 4.59
CA GLU A 7 20.40 -5.96 5.19
C GLU A 7 20.20 -5.34 6.58
N LEU A 8 19.05 -4.72 6.83
CA LEU A 8 18.67 -4.13 8.12
C LEU A 8 18.01 -5.15 9.06
N GLY A 9 18.01 -6.44 8.73
CA GLY A 9 17.38 -7.49 9.54
C GLY A 9 15.84 -7.49 9.48
N ILE A 10 15.24 -6.77 8.53
CA ILE A 10 13.78 -6.72 8.35
C ILE A 10 13.35 -7.87 7.45
N THR A 11 12.43 -8.71 7.93
CA THR A 11 11.77 -9.73 7.09
C THR A 11 10.90 -9.03 6.05
N ALA A 12 11.34 -9.10 4.79
CA ALA A 12 10.66 -8.46 3.67
C ALA A 12 10.36 -9.47 2.56
N THR A 13 9.09 -9.52 2.16
CA THR A 13 8.56 -10.34 1.07
C THR A 13 8.04 -9.44 -0.05
N PHE A 14 8.15 -9.92 -1.28
CA PHE A 14 7.50 -9.29 -2.44
C PHE A 14 6.25 -10.11 -2.76
N LYS A 15 5.08 -9.47 -2.74
CA LYS A 15 3.83 -10.07 -3.19
C LYS A 15 3.35 -9.29 -4.42
N PRO A 16 3.32 -9.89 -5.62
CA PRO A 16 2.74 -9.23 -6.77
C PRO A 16 1.22 -9.12 -6.56
N VAL A 17 0.68 -7.92 -6.71
CA VAL A 17 -0.78 -7.72 -6.67
C VAL A 17 -1.37 -8.48 -7.87
N LYS A 18 -2.12 -9.56 -7.59
CA LYS A 18 -2.86 -10.27 -8.62
C LYS A 18 -3.93 -9.32 -9.15
N ARG A 19 -3.79 -8.88 -10.41
CA ARG A 19 -4.73 -7.96 -11.05
C ARG A 19 -6.09 -8.64 -11.24
N THR A 20 -6.94 -8.52 -10.24
CA THR A 20 -8.40 -8.70 -10.36
C THR A 20 -9.03 -7.41 -9.86
N GLY A 21 -9.35 -6.48 -10.77
CA GLY A 21 -9.94 -5.19 -10.43
C GLY A 21 -8.96 -4.00 -10.42
N ASP A 22 -9.40 -2.91 -9.80
CA ASP A 22 -8.63 -1.68 -9.60
C ASP A 22 -7.48 -1.86 -8.59
N ALA A 23 -6.46 -1.00 -8.65
CA ALA A 23 -5.25 -1.15 -7.84
C ALA A 23 -5.49 -1.05 -6.33
N TRP A 24 -6.48 -0.26 -5.88
CA TRP A 24 -6.75 -0.09 -4.46
C TRP A 24 -7.43 -1.34 -3.86
N SER A 25 -8.29 -2.04 -4.61
CA SER A 25 -8.94 -3.27 -4.15
C SER A 25 -7.94 -4.37 -3.77
N GLY A 26 -6.87 -4.53 -4.57
CA GLY A 26 -5.79 -5.46 -4.27
C GLY A 26 -5.03 -5.09 -2.99
N ILE A 27 -4.72 -3.80 -2.79
CA ILE A 27 -4.04 -3.33 -1.57
C ILE A 27 -4.90 -3.60 -0.32
N LEU A 28 -6.21 -3.35 -0.40
CA LEU A 28 -7.12 -3.55 0.72
C LEU A 28 -7.26 -5.04 1.09
N ALA A 29 -7.43 -5.92 0.11
CA ALA A 29 -7.52 -7.35 0.35
C ALA A 29 -6.27 -7.89 1.07
N GLU A 30 -5.09 -7.46 0.62
CA GLU A 30 -3.81 -7.82 1.22
C GLU A 30 -3.66 -7.30 2.65
N ALA A 31 -4.11 -6.07 2.91
CA ALA A 31 -4.03 -5.49 4.24
C ALA A 31 -4.95 -6.23 5.24
N GLU A 32 -6.13 -6.66 4.80
CA GLU A 32 -7.07 -7.44 5.61
C GLU A 32 -6.57 -8.85 5.95
N GLU A 33 -5.63 -9.41 5.17
CA GLU A 33 -5.02 -10.73 5.43
C GLU A 33 -4.06 -10.74 6.64
N GLY A 34 -3.82 -9.61 7.31
CA GLY A 34 -3.07 -9.56 8.57
C GLY A 34 -2.07 -8.42 8.72
N CYS A 35 -2.19 -7.36 7.93
CA CYS A 35 -1.34 -6.18 8.12
C CYS A 35 -1.84 -5.34 9.31
N ALA A 36 -0.91 -4.89 10.15
CA ALA A 36 -1.24 -3.94 11.23
C ALA A 36 -1.48 -2.51 10.70
N MET A 37 -0.92 -2.17 9.54
CA MET A 37 -1.07 -0.88 8.88
C MET A 37 -0.64 -0.95 7.41
N ILE A 38 -1.05 0.06 6.64
CA ILE A 38 -0.57 0.33 5.27
C ILE A 38 0.32 1.57 5.31
N VAL A 39 1.48 1.51 4.66
CA VAL A 39 2.35 2.68 4.44
C VAL A 39 2.50 2.86 2.94
N MET A 40 2.14 4.05 2.43
CA MET A 40 2.20 4.34 1.00
C MET A 40 2.42 5.83 0.74
N GLY A 41 2.95 6.15 -0.44
CA GLY A 41 3.06 7.54 -0.90
C GLY A 41 1.69 8.17 -1.09
N ARG A 42 1.59 9.47 -0.77
CA ARG A 42 0.35 10.25 -0.93
C ARG A 42 -0.02 10.48 -2.40
N GLY A 43 0.97 10.47 -3.29
CA GLY A 43 0.86 11.04 -4.63
C GLY A 43 1.03 12.56 -4.55
N ASP A 44 1.96 13.09 -5.34
CA ASP A 44 2.34 14.52 -5.30
C ASP A 44 1.32 15.39 -6.04
N ASP A 45 0.71 14.85 -7.10
CA ASP A 45 -0.20 15.57 -7.97
C ASP A 45 -1.65 15.21 -7.66
N GLU A 46 -2.40 16.17 -7.11
CA GLU A 46 -3.82 15.99 -6.84
C GLU A 46 -4.57 15.61 -8.12
N GLY A 47 -5.33 14.51 -8.04
CA GLY A 47 -6.12 13.99 -9.15
C GLY A 47 -5.38 13.03 -10.08
N ASP A 48 -4.08 12.78 -9.89
CA ASP A 48 -3.32 11.76 -10.60
C ASP A 48 -3.75 10.33 -10.20
N PHE A 49 -3.20 9.32 -10.88
CA PHE A 49 -3.53 7.92 -10.59
C PHE A 49 -3.14 7.50 -9.17
N PHE A 50 -1.96 7.88 -8.69
CA PHE A 50 -1.44 7.44 -7.39
C PHE A 50 -2.15 8.13 -6.23
N TRP A 51 -2.46 9.41 -6.36
CA TRP A 51 -3.31 10.18 -5.46
C TRP A 51 -4.71 9.54 -5.36
N ARG A 52 -5.34 9.18 -6.49
CA ARG A 52 -6.65 8.50 -6.47
C ARG A 52 -6.59 7.17 -5.73
N VAL A 53 -5.52 6.39 -5.95
CA VAL A 53 -5.31 5.12 -5.24
C VAL A 53 -5.09 5.38 -3.73
N ALA A 54 -4.25 6.33 -3.36
CA ALA A 54 -3.98 6.68 -1.96
C ALA A 54 -5.25 7.14 -1.23
N VAL A 55 -6.06 7.99 -1.86
CA VAL A 55 -7.36 8.45 -1.33
C VAL A 55 -8.33 7.28 -1.15
N GLU A 56 -8.49 6.41 -2.15
CA GLU A 56 -9.42 5.27 -2.04
C GLU A 56 -8.95 4.26 -0.98
N VAL A 57 -7.64 4.00 -0.88
CA VAL A 57 -7.09 3.14 0.19
C VAL A 57 -7.31 3.77 1.56
N ALA A 58 -6.97 5.05 1.75
CA ALA A 58 -7.17 5.74 3.02
C ALA A 58 -8.64 5.81 3.44
N ARG A 59 -9.55 5.98 2.48
CA ARG A 59 -10.99 6.07 2.73
C ARG A 59 -11.63 4.73 3.10
N ARG A 60 -11.15 3.62 2.56
CA ARG A 60 -11.80 2.30 2.65
C ARG A 60 -11.08 1.30 3.54
N SER A 61 -9.82 1.55 3.90
CA SER A 61 -9.03 0.63 4.72
C SER A 61 -9.65 0.43 6.10
N ARG A 62 -9.67 -0.83 6.54
CA ARG A 62 -10.03 -1.21 7.92
C ARG A 62 -8.84 -1.15 8.89
N VAL A 63 -7.63 -0.99 8.35
CA VAL A 63 -6.40 -0.84 9.13
C VAL A 63 -5.85 0.59 8.96
N PRO A 64 -5.08 1.11 9.93
CA PRO A 64 -4.46 2.44 9.82
C PRO A 64 -3.65 2.60 8.52
N VAL A 65 -3.76 3.78 7.90
CA VAL A 65 -3.02 4.15 6.69
C VAL A 65 -2.12 5.33 6.99
N LEU A 66 -0.81 5.16 6.79
CA LEU A 66 0.18 6.24 6.86
C LEU A 66 0.53 6.67 5.43
N LEU A 67 0.12 7.90 5.09
CA LEU A 67 0.50 8.55 3.84
C LEU A 67 1.82 9.29 4.03
N VAL A 68 2.83 8.91 3.27
CA VAL A 68 4.13 9.60 3.24
C VAL A 68 4.17 10.62 2.10
N PRO A 69 4.80 11.80 2.30
CA PRO A 69 5.07 12.74 1.22
C PRO A 69 5.88 12.07 0.11
#